data_AF-A0A4Y2Q440-F1
#
_entry.id   AF-A0A4Y2Q440-F1
#
_cell.length_a   1.000
_cell.length_b   1.000
_cell.length_c   1.000
_cell.angle_alpha   90.00
_cell.angle_beta   90.00
_cell.angle_gamma   90.00
#
_symmetry.space_group_name_H-M   'P 1'
#
loop_
_entity.id
_entity.type
_entity.pdbx_description
1 polymer ?
#
loop_
_entity_poly.entity_id
_entity_poly.type
_entity_poly.pdbx_seq_one_letter_code
_entity_poly.pdbx_strand_id
1 'polypeptide(L)'
;EEEIMRELYFNGPVQATFRVNADFFLYKSGVYHHIESLTAGLPQAFRQQDWHSIRILGWGTDVVDGKSIKYWLCANSWGEEWGENGYFRIVRGQDECSIEMFVVGVWAHTETNGF
;
A
#
# COMPACT_ATOMS: atom_id res chain seq x y z
N GLU A 1 6.01 2.48 10.85
CA GLU A 1 5.00 1.47 11.25
C GLU A 1 4.04 1.89 12.38
N GLU A 2 4.46 1.93 13.66
CA GLU A 2 3.52 2.03 14.81
C GLU A 2 2.62 3.28 14.81
N GLU A 3 3.15 4.44 14.44
CA GLU A 3 2.37 5.68 14.37
C GLU A 3 1.29 5.63 13.30
N ILE A 4 1.56 4.97 12.16
CA ILE A 4 0.59 4.75 11.08
C ILE A 4 -0.53 3.84 11.59
N MET A 5 -0.19 2.75 12.30
CA MET A 5 -1.19 1.85 12.89
C MET A 5 -2.05 2.58 13.91
N ARG A 6 -1.44 3.41 14.76
CA ARG A 6 -2.15 4.22 15.74
C ARG A 6 -3.13 5.17 15.07
N GLU A 7 -2.70 5.86 14.03
CA GLU A 7 -3.55 6.79 13.27
C GLU A 7 -4.74 6.05 12.64
N LEU A 8 -4.47 4.93 11.97
CA LEU A 8 -5.51 4.08 11.38
C LEU A 8 -6.51 3.57 12.44
N TYR A 9 -6.04 3.21 13.64
CA TYR A 9 -6.88 2.70 14.71
C TYR A 9 -7.83 3.76 15.27
N PHE A 10 -7.32 4.96 15.54
CA PHE A 10 -8.09 6.00 16.24
C PHE A 10 -8.86 6.92 15.29
N ASN A 11 -8.31 7.19 14.10
CA ASN A 11 -8.75 8.26 13.22
C ASN A 11 -9.15 7.79 11.82
N GLY A 12 -8.83 6.54 11.47
CA GLY A 12 -9.21 5.93 10.20
C GLY A 12 -8.15 6.08 9.10
N PRO A 13 -8.54 5.87 7.82
CA PRO A 13 -7.61 5.76 6.70
C PRO A 13 -6.64 6.95 6.54
N VAL A 14 -5.42 6.64 6.12
CA VAL A 14 -4.38 7.62 5.82
C VAL A 14 -4.00 7.60 4.35
N GLN A 15 -3.56 8.74 3.82
CA GLN A 15 -2.96 8.82 2.48
C GLN A 15 -1.46 8.54 2.59
N ALA A 16 -0.91 7.73 1.69
CA ALA A 16 0.53 7.47 1.61
C ALA A 16 1.01 7.52 0.17
N THR A 17 2.30 7.81 -0.02
CA THR A 17 2.96 7.63 -1.32
C THR A 17 3.97 6.50 -1.26
N PHE A 18 4.12 5.76 -2.35
CA PHE A 18 5.12 4.70 -2.49
C PHE A 18 5.69 4.68 -3.91
N ARG A 19 6.84 4.01 -4.09
CA ARG A 19 7.45 3.78 -5.39
C ARG A 19 6.78 2.62 -6.11
N VAL A 20 6.24 2.88 -7.29
CA VAL A 20 5.71 1.86 -8.18
C VAL A 20 6.85 1.31 -9.02
N ASN A 21 7.06 0.00 -8.94
CA ASN A 21 7.93 -0.75 -9.82
C ASN A 21 7.13 -1.39 -10.95
N ALA A 22 7.82 -1.77 -12.04
CA ALA A 22 7.19 -2.36 -13.21
C ALA A 22 6.40 -3.66 -12.92
N ASP A 23 6.84 -4.44 -11.93
CA ASP A 23 6.16 -5.67 -11.51
C ASP A 23 4.84 -5.40 -10.76
N PHE A 24 4.68 -4.22 -10.16
CA PHE A 24 3.45 -3.85 -9.45
C PHE A 24 2.24 -3.76 -10.39
N PHE A 25 2.45 -3.36 -11.64
CA PHE A 25 1.37 -3.38 -12.65
C PHE A 25 0.81 -4.77 -12.90
N LEU A 26 1.59 -5.83 -12.60
CA LEU A 26 1.20 -7.22 -12.76
C LEU A 26 0.51 -7.80 -11.52
N TYR A 27 0.40 -7.04 -10.42
CA TYR A 27 -0.20 -7.51 -9.19
C TYR A 27 -1.65 -7.99 -9.41
N LYS A 28 -1.95 -9.17 -8.86
CA LYS A 28 -3.29 -9.79 -8.88
C LYS A 28 -3.80 -10.13 -7.49
N SER A 29 -2.96 -10.66 -6.62
CA SER A 29 -3.33 -11.02 -5.25
C SER A 29 -2.11 -11.27 -4.36
N GLY A 30 -2.36 -11.43 -3.06
CA GLY A 30 -1.35 -11.75 -2.05
C GLY A 30 -0.66 -10.52 -1.47
N VAL A 31 0.44 -10.73 -0.75
CA VAL A 31 1.24 -9.63 -0.17
C VAL A 31 2.37 -9.27 -1.13
N TYR A 32 2.24 -8.12 -1.80
CA TYR A 32 3.22 -7.59 -2.72
C TYR A 32 4.54 -7.26 -2.00
N HIS A 33 5.64 -7.66 -2.65
CA HIS A 33 7.00 -7.19 -2.43
C HIS A 33 7.65 -7.09 -3.80
N HIS A 34 8.53 -6.11 -3.98
CA HIS A 34 9.19 -5.92 -5.26
C HIS A 34 10.16 -7.07 -5.58
N ILE A 35 10.04 -7.63 -6.78
CA ILE A 35 10.91 -8.68 -7.30
C ILE A 35 11.51 -8.21 -8.63
N GLU A 36 12.74 -7.69 -8.58
CA GLU A 36 13.45 -7.15 -9.75
C GLU A 36 13.54 -8.16 -10.91
N SER A 37 13.74 -9.45 -10.60
CA SER A 37 13.88 -10.51 -11.61
C SER A 37 12.65 -10.72 -12.49
N LEU A 38 11.44 -10.36 -12.02
CA LEU A 38 10.22 -10.44 -12.82
C LEU A 38 10.22 -9.49 -14.02
N THR A 39 11.04 -8.44 -13.96
CA THR A 39 11.08 -7.40 -14.99
C THR A 39 12.46 -7.19 -15.60
N ALA A 40 13.47 -7.96 -15.18
CA ALA A 40 14.86 -7.84 -15.63
C ALA A 40 15.04 -7.91 -17.16
N GLY A 41 14.15 -8.64 -17.86
CA GLY A 41 14.15 -8.72 -19.33
C GLY A 41 13.54 -7.50 -20.05
N LEU A 42 12.90 -6.58 -19.32
CA LEU A 42 12.31 -5.38 -19.92
C LEU A 42 13.37 -4.31 -20.21
N PRO A 43 13.23 -3.57 -21.33
CA PRO A 43 14.07 -2.41 -21.60
C PRO A 43 14.06 -1.43 -20.42
N GLN A 44 15.18 -0.75 -20.17
CA GLN A 44 15.33 0.17 -19.03
C GLN A 44 14.23 1.24 -18.96
N ALA A 45 13.74 1.70 -20.11
CA ALA A 45 12.62 2.64 -20.18
C ALA A 45 11.34 2.13 -19.49
N PHE A 46 11.12 0.82 -19.43
CA PHE A 46 9.97 0.19 -18.78
C PHE A 46 10.26 -0.26 -17.33
N ARG A 47 11.50 -0.06 -16.83
CA ARG A 47 11.89 -0.37 -15.45
C ARG A 47 12.03 0.88 -14.58
N GLN A 48 11.57 2.03 -15.08
CA GLN A 48 11.59 3.28 -14.32
C GLN A 48 10.62 3.19 -13.14
N GLN A 49 11.04 3.74 -12.01
CA GLN A 49 10.23 3.84 -10.80
C GLN A 49 9.62 5.22 -10.73
N ASP A 50 8.33 5.27 -10.44
CA ASP A 50 7.60 6.52 -10.20
C ASP A 50 6.90 6.49 -8.85
N TRP A 51 6.51 7.67 -8.36
CA TRP A 51 5.73 7.80 -7.13
C TRP A 51 4.24 7.71 -7.43
N HIS A 52 3.52 6.96 -6.60
CA HIS A 52 2.07 6.85 -6.66
C HIS A 52 1.44 7.05 -5.29
N SER A 53 0.26 7.69 -5.27
CA SER A 53 -0.50 7.96 -4.04
C SER A 53 -1.61 6.93 -3.86
N ILE A 54 -1.70 6.37 -2.66
CA ILE A 54 -2.70 5.37 -2.27
C ILE A 54 -3.34 5.73 -0.93
N ARG A 55 -4.36 4.98 -0.55
CA ARG A 55 -4.98 5.09 0.77
C ARG A 55 -4.74 3.79 1.56
N ILE A 56 -4.07 3.88 2.69
CA ILE A 56 -3.93 2.76 3.62
C ILE A 56 -5.20 2.69 4.47
N LEU A 57 -5.79 1.51 4.55
CA LEU A 57 -7.07 1.26 5.22
C LEU A 57 -6.92 0.45 6.51
N GLY A 58 -5.84 -0.30 6.63
CA GLY A 58 -5.60 -1.17 7.75
C GLY A 58 -4.32 -1.98 7.58
N TRP A 59 -4.14 -2.95 8.46
CA TRP A 59 -2.99 -3.84 8.44
C TRP A 59 -3.40 -5.23 8.89
N GLY A 60 -2.54 -6.20 8.59
CA GLY A 60 -2.75 -7.56 9.03
C GLY A 60 -1.48 -8.39 8.95
N THR A 61 -1.68 -9.69 9.10
CA THR A 61 -0.65 -10.71 9.00
C THR A 61 -1.24 -11.89 8.25
N ASP A 62 -0.57 -12.32 7.20
CA ASP A 62 -0.88 -13.53 6.46
C ASP A 62 0.12 -14.63 6.76
N VAL A 63 -0.25 -15.88 6.49
CA VAL A 63 0.67 -17.03 6.50
C VAL A 63 0.86 -17.53 5.08
N VAL A 64 2.08 -17.39 4.55
CA VAL A 64 2.48 -17.86 3.22
C VAL A 64 3.64 -18.84 3.39
N ASP A 65 3.50 -20.05 2.87
CA ASP A 65 4.50 -21.13 3.00
C ASP A 65 4.96 -21.38 4.44
N GLY A 66 4.03 -21.30 5.38
CA GLY A 66 4.30 -21.48 6.82
C GLY A 66 5.01 -20.29 7.47
N LYS A 67 5.22 -19.18 6.76
CA LYS A 67 5.84 -17.96 7.28
C LYS A 67 4.83 -16.85 7.45
N SER A 68 4.94 -16.14 8.57
CA SER A 68 4.14 -14.96 8.87
C SER A 68 4.63 -13.74 8.09
N ILE A 69 3.75 -13.09 7.33
CA ILE A 69 4.04 -11.89 6.55
C ILE A 69 3.09 -10.78 6.98
N LYS A 70 3.65 -9.71 7.57
CA LYS A 70 2.93 -8.49 7.93
C LYS A 70 2.61 -7.70 6.66
N TYR A 71 1.39 -7.17 6.54
CA TYR A 71 1.00 -6.33 5.41
C TYR A 71 0.25 -5.06 5.82
N TRP A 72 0.29 -4.07 4.94
CA TRP A 72 -0.67 -2.96 4.84
C TRP A 72 -1.77 -3.33 3.85
N LEU A 73 -3.03 -3.04 4.19
CA LEU A 73 -4.16 -3.13 3.26
C LEU A 73 -4.37 -1.75 2.63
N CYS A 74 -4.30 -1.67 1.31
CA CYS A 74 -4.31 -0.42 0.57
C CYS A 74 -5.42 -0.42 -0.48
N ALA A 75 -6.11 0.71 -0.64
CA ALA A 75 -6.96 0.97 -1.80
C ALA A 75 -6.13 1.67 -2.89
N ASN A 76 -6.19 1.13 -4.10
CA ASN A 76 -5.64 1.75 -5.29
C ASN A 76 -6.71 2.62 -5.99
N SER A 77 -6.33 3.32 -7.06
CA SER A 77 -7.17 4.22 -7.85
C SER A 77 -7.25 3.83 -9.33
N TRP A 78 -6.93 2.57 -9.66
CA TRP A 78 -6.89 2.05 -11.04
C TRP A 78 -8.13 1.22 -11.44
N GLY A 79 -9.23 1.39 -10.70
CA GLY A 79 -10.48 0.65 -10.92
C GLY A 79 -10.52 -0.71 -10.21
N GLU A 80 -11.72 -1.26 -10.10
CA GLU A 80 -11.98 -2.51 -9.34
C GLU A 80 -11.43 -3.75 -10.05
N GLU A 81 -11.24 -3.71 -11.37
CA GLU A 81 -10.69 -4.82 -12.16
C GLU A 81 -9.20 -5.09 -11.89
N TRP A 82 -8.52 -4.19 -11.16
CA TRP A 82 -7.11 -4.31 -10.84
C TRP A 82 -6.91 -4.92 -9.45
N GLY A 83 -5.92 -5.81 -9.31
CA GLY A 83 -5.57 -6.42 -8.03
C GLY A 83 -6.73 -7.19 -7.39
N GLU A 84 -6.93 -6.98 -6.09
CA GLU A 84 -7.94 -7.63 -5.28
C GLU A 84 -9.19 -6.76 -5.20
N ASN A 85 -9.95 -6.63 -6.30
CA ASN A 85 -11.12 -5.73 -6.41
C ASN A 85 -10.77 -4.23 -6.21
N GLY A 86 -9.66 -3.77 -6.78
CA GLY A 86 -9.14 -2.40 -6.61
C GLY A 86 -8.25 -2.22 -5.38
N TYR A 87 -8.09 -3.26 -4.56
CA TYR A 87 -7.23 -3.25 -3.39
C TYR A 87 -5.94 -4.03 -3.63
N PHE A 88 -4.97 -3.79 -2.77
CA PHE A 88 -3.76 -4.60 -2.70
C PHE A 88 -3.24 -4.67 -1.28
N ARG A 89 -2.39 -5.66 -1.04
CA ARG A 89 -1.64 -5.80 0.19
C ARG A 89 -0.15 -5.72 -0.13
N ILE A 90 0.60 -5.04 0.71
CA ILE A 90 2.05 -4.82 0.53
C ILE A 90 2.77 -5.04 1.86
N VAL A 91 4.00 -5.55 1.80
CA VAL A 91 4.82 -5.84 2.98
C VAL A 91 4.89 -4.62 3.92
N ARG A 92 4.64 -4.88 5.21
CA ARG A 92 4.67 -3.89 6.29
C ARG A 92 5.86 -4.12 7.23
N GLY A 93 6.42 -3.02 7.73
CA GLY A 93 7.51 -3.01 8.71
C GLY A 93 8.91 -3.12 8.09
N GLN A 94 9.00 -2.96 6.78
CA GLN A 94 10.26 -2.96 6.03
C GLN A 94 10.42 -1.70 5.15
N ASP A 95 9.48 -0.75 5.26
CA ASP A 95 9.36 0.40 4.34
C ASP A 95 9.42 -0.03 2.87
N GLU A 96 8.71 -1.13 2.56
CA GLU A 96 8.67 -1.71 1.21
C GLU A 96 8.24 -0.65 0.20
N CYS A 97 9.06 -0.43 -0.82
CA CYS A 97 8.83 0.61 -1.82
C CYS A 97 8.63 2.02 -1.22
N SER A 98 9.23 2.32 -0.06
CA SER A 98 9.10 3.60 0.65
C SER A 98 7.66 3.95 1.10
N ILE A 99 6.78 2.96 1.25
CA ILE A 99 5.37 3.19 1.58
C ILE A 99 5.15 3.82 2.97
N GLU A 100 6.09 3.65 3.90
CA GLU A 100 5.99 4.18 5.26
C GLU A 100 6.68 5.55 5.41
N MET A 101 7.32 6.03 4.34
CA MET A 101 8.15 7.24 4.35
C MET A 101 7.35 8.55 4.38
N PHE A 102 6.26 8.62 3.61
CA PHE A 102 5.42 9.82 3.52
C PHE A 102 3.94 9.45 3.65
N VAL A 103 3.40 9.70 4.85
CA VAL A 103 2.03 9.35 5.23
C VAL A 103 1.37 10.56 5.86
N VAL A 104 0.14 10.87 5.43
CA VAL A 104 -0.65 12.00 5.90
C VAL A 104 -2.01 11.49 6.38
N GLY A 105 -2.30 11.74 7.66
CA GLY A 105 -3.65 11.68 8.23
C GLY A 105 -4.28 13.08 8.20
N VAL A 106 -5.60 13.15 7.99
CA VAL A 106 -6.34 14.42 7.99
C VAL A 106 -7.56 14.28 8.88
N TRP A 107 -7.74 15.24 9.78
CA TRP A 107 -8.91 15.33 10.65
C TRP A 107 -9.76 16.51 10.21
N ALA A 108 -10.97 16.23 9.74
CA ALA A 108 -11.95 17.27 9.48
C ALA A 108 -12.52 17.76 10.82
N HIS A 109 -12.41 19.06 11.08
CA HIS A 109 -13.20 19.66 12.14
C HIS A 109 -14.67 19.61 11.73
N THR A 110 -15.48 18.85 12.47
CA THR A 110 -16.92 18.82 12.27
C THR A 110 -17.55 19.56 13.44
N GLU A 111 -18.07 20.75 13.19
CA GLU A 111 -18.94 21.42 14.15
C GLU A 111 -20.25 20.64 14.20
N THR A 112 -20.39 19.72 15.17
CA THR A 112 -21.69 19.17 15.53
C THR A 112 -22.43 20.20 16.36
N ASN A 113 -22.89 21.28 15.73
CA ASN A 113 -24.02 22.03 16.27
C ASN A 113 -25.20 21.07 16.30
N GLY A 114 -25.62 20.73 17.53
CA GLY A 114 -26.53 19.63 17.83
C GLY A 114 -27.80 19.62 16.98
N PHE A 115 -28.19 18.41 16.58
CA PHE A 115 -29.58 18.08 16.35
C PHE A 115 -30.33 17.98 17.69
#